data_AF-A0A537ISG1-F1
#
_entry.id   AF-A0A537ISG1-F1
#
_cell.length_a   1.000
_cell.length_b   1.000
_cell.length_c   1.000
_cell.angle_alpha   90.00
_cell.angle_beta   90.00
_cell.angle_gamma   90.00
#
_symmetry.space_group_name_H-M   'P 1'
#
loop_
_entity.id
_entity.type
_entity.pdbx_description
1 polymer ?
#
loop_
_entity_poly.entity_id
_entity_poly.type
_entity_poly.pdbx_seq_one_letter_code
_entity_poly.pdbx_strand_id
1 'polypeptide(L)'
;MMKAVLYCALYALLNVSGAAIIKWNLKGKVLTSFNQWLNILLNIQVICAFALIFVSMLVIFKALSSANFTFVIPVSAGINFILTIIAGYYIFKDQLSLASFIGFTLIISGILLLSINSTQHATQ
;
A
#
# COMPACT_ATOMS: atom_id res chain seq x y z
N MET A 1 -5.39 6.36 19.07
CA MET A 1 -4.65 5.26 18.42
C MET A 1 -5.53 4.35 17.56
N MET A 2 -6.52 3.63 18.10
CA MET A 2 -7.37 2.68 17.33
C MET A 2 -7.96 3.25 16.03
N LYS A 3 -8.52 4.48 16.08
CA LYS A 3 -9.09 5.15 14.91
C LYS A 3 -8.06 5.42 13.80
N ALA A 4 -6.84 5.82 14.17
CA ALA A 4 -5.77 6.08 13.21
C ALA A 4 -5.32 4.79 12.51
N VAL A 5 -5.18 3.68 13.26
CA VAL A 5 -4.86 2.36 12.68
C VAL A 5 -5.95 1.90 11.71
N LEU A 6 -7.22 2.11 12.06
CA LEU A 6 -8.35 1.80 11.17
C LEU A 6 -8.27 2.59 9.85
N TYR A 7 -7.96 3.88 9.91
CA TYR A 7 -7.76 4.70 8.72
C TYR A 7 -6.53 4.27 7.91
N CYS A 8 -5.42 3.90 8.56
CA CYS A 8 -4.26 3.33 7.88
C CYS A 8 -4.60 2.03 7.14
N ALA A 9 -5.39 1.15 7.77
CA ALA A 9 -5.82 -0.10 7.16
C ALA A 9 -6.75 0.13 5.96
N LEU A 10 -7.71 1.05 6.09
CA LEU A 10 -8.61 1.43 5.00
C LEU A 10 -7.85 2.07 3.83
N TYR A 11 -6.91 2.98 4.12
CA TYR A 11 -6.00 3.54 3.13
C TYR A 11 -5.25 2.44 2.38
N ALA A 12 -4.64 1.51 3.11
CA ALA A 12 -3.85 0.44 2.54
C ALA A 12 -4.70 -0.48 1.67
N LEU A 13 -5.92 -0.83 2.08
CA LEU A 13 -6.86 -1.62 1.29
C LEU A 13 -7.20 -0.95 -0.04
N LEU A 14 -7.56 0.34 0.00
CA LEU A 14 -7.92 1.10 -1.20
C LEU A 14 -6.72 1.24 -2.14
N ASN A 15 -5.55 1.56 -1.59
CA ASN A 15 -4.33 1.78 -2.37
C ASN A 15 -3.88 0.46 -3.05
N VAL A 16 -3.80 -0.64 -2.30
CA VAL A 16 -3.42 -1.95 -2.86
C VAL A 16 -4.44 -2.45 -3.87
N SER A 17 -5.74 -2.21 -3.65
CA SER A 17 -6.78 -2.57 -4.62
C SER A 17 -6.60 -1.80 -5.94
N GLY A 18 -6.34 -0.49 -5.88
CA GLY A 18 -6.05 0.31 -7.07
C GLY A 18 -4.80 -0.18 -7.80
N ALA A 19 -3.71 -0.42 -7.07
CA ALA A 19 -2.47 -0.96 -7.64
C ALA A 19 -2.68 -2.35 -8.29
N ALA A 20 -3.51 -3.21 -7.68
CA ALA A 20 -3.85 -4.51 -8.23
C ALA A 20 -4.66 -4.39 -9.54
N ILE A 21 -5.63 -3.47 -9.63
CA ILE A 21 -6.40 -3.22 -10.88
C ILE A 21 -5.47 -2.74 -12.00
N ILE A 22 -4.51 -1.87 -11.68
CA ILE A 22 -3.49 -1.41 -12.64
C ILE A 22 -2.65 -2.60 -13.10
N LYS A 23 -2.05 -3.36 -12.17
CA LYS A 23 -1.24 -4.55 -12.51
C LYS A 23 -2.03 -5.58 -13.33
N TRP A 24 -3.33 -5.74 -13.07
CA TRP A 24 -4.22 -6.59 -13.86
C TRP A 24 -4.37 -6.11 -15.30
N ASN A 25 -4.53 -4.81 -15.52
CA ASN A 25 -4.61 -4.20 -16.85
C ASN A 25 -3.29 -4.28 -17.64
N LEU A 26 -2.16 -4.35 -16.93
CA LEU A 26 -0.83 -4.53 -17.51
C LEU A 26 -0.43 -6.00 -17.72
N LYS A 27 -1.25 -6.98 -17.33
CA LYS A 27 -0.89 -8.40 -17.37
C LYS A 27 -0.55 -8.83 -18.80
N GLY A 28 0.72 -9.17 -19.03
CA GLY A 28 1.24 -9.62 -20.33
C GLY A 28 1.53 -8.50 -21.35
N LYS A 29 1.40 -7.22 -20.98
CA LYS A 29 1.72 -6.08 -21.84
C LYS A 29 3.00 -5.40 -21.35
N VAL A 30 4.07 -5.46 -22.14
CA VAL A 30 5.25 -4.63 -21.93
C VAL A 30 5.01 -3.32 -22.66
N LEU A 31 5.09 -2.20 -21.94
CA LEU A 31 4.93 -0.87 -22.52
C LEU A 31 6.20 -0.49 -23.28
N THR A 32 6.28 -0.86 -24.55
CA THR A 32 7.45 -0.57 -25.40
C THR A 32 7.31 0.74 -26.17
N SER A 33 6.09 1.27 -26.29
CA SER A 33 5.79 2.48 -27.06
C SER A 33 4.96 3.49 -26.27
N PHE A 34 5.22 4.78 -26.48
CA PHE A 34 4.50 5.89 -25.83
C PHE A 34 2.98 5.82 -26.05
N ASN A 35 2.56 5.42 -27.26
CA ASN A 35 1.14 5.32 -27.60
C ASN A 35 0.42 4.20 -26.80
N GLN A 36 1.13 3.12 -26.48
CA GLN A 36 0.60 2.05 -25.63
C GLN A 36 0.49 2.51 -24.17
N TRP A 37 1.46 3.30 -23.70
CA TRP A 37 1.43 3.89 -22.37
C TRP A 37 0.22 4.82 -22.22
N LEU A 38 -0.02 5.70 -23.20
CA LEU A 38 -1.16 6.62 -23.18
C LEU A 38 -2.51 5.89 -23.24
N ASN A 39 -2.62 4.83 -24.05
CA ASN A 39 -3.85 4.04 -24.17
C ASN A 39 -4.18 3.29 -22.87
N ILE A 40 -3.16 2.79 -22.14
CA ILE A 40 -3.38 2.21 -20.80
C ILE A 40 -3.81 3.28 -19.80
N LEU A 41 -3.23 4.47 -19.88
CA LEU A 41 -3.58 5.60 -19.00
C LEU A 41 -5.03 6.06 -19.20
N LEU A 42 -5.49 6.06 -20.46
CA LEU A 42 -6.87 6.39 -20.83
C LEU A 42 -7.86 5.23 -20.66
N ASN A 43 -7.42 4.06 -20.20
CA ASN A 43 -8.31 2.95 -19.92
C ASN A 43 -9.20 3.28 -18.72
N ILE A 44 -10.52 3.12 -18.89
CA ILE A 44 -11.51 3.43 -17.85
C ILE A 44 -11.23 2.72 -16.52
N GLN A 45 -10.71 1.49 -16.56
CA GLN A 45 -10.37 0.73 -15.34
C GLN A 45 -9.16 1.31 -14.62
N VAL A 46 -8.17 1.79 -15.37
CA VAL A 46 -6.97 2.44 -14.82
C VAL A 46 -7.33 3.80 -14.24
N ILE A 47 -8.21 4.56 -14.91
CA ILE A 47 -8.74 5.84 -14.39
C ILE A 47 -9.50 5.60 -13.08
N CYS A 48 -10.36 4.59 -13.00
CA CYS A 48 -11.05 4.23 -11.77
C CYS A 48 -10.05 3.82 -10.66
N ALA A 49 -8.99 3.09 -11.02
CA ALA A 49 -7.94 2.72 -10.06
C ALA A 49 -7.18 3.96 -9.54
N PHE A 50 -6.88 4.93 -10.41
CA PHE A 50 -6.30 6.21 -10.02
C PHE A 50 -7.22 6.98 -9.06
N ALA A 51 -8.52 7.04 -9.36
CA ALA A 51 -9.50 7.65 -8.46
C ALA A 51 -9.53 6.94 -7.10
N LEU A 52 -9.45 5.60 -7.09
CA LEU A 52 -9.42 4.80 -5.86
C LEU A 52 -8.17 5.10 -5.01
N ILE A 53 -7.00 5.19 -5.63
CA ILE A 53 -5.74 5.56 -4.98
C ILE A 53 -5.82 6.99 -4.47
N PHE A 54 -6.42 7.90 -5.23
CA PHE A 54 -6.62 9.29 -4.79
C PHE A 54 -7.52 9.37 -3.55
N VAL A 55 -8.62 8.62 -3.53
CA VAL A 55 -9.49 8.50 -2.35
C VAL A 55 -8.72 7.92 -1.16
N SER A 56 -7.82 6.95 -1.39
CA SER A 56 -6.96 6.43 -0.32
C SER A 56 -6.12 7.54 0.32
N MET A 57 -5.57 8.46 -0.47
CA MET A 57 -4.79 9.58 0.04
C MET A 57 -5.63 10.51 0.94
N LEU A 58 -6.91 10.70 0.64
CA LEU A 58 -7.81 11.47 1.52
C LEU A 58 -8.02 10.77 2.88
N VAL A 59 -8.03 9.43 2.88
CA VAL A 59 -8.13 8.64 4.13
C VAL A 59 -6.85 8.77 4.97
N ILE A 60 -5.66 8.77 4.36
CA ILE A 60 -4.40 8.92 5.12
C ILE A 60 -4.29 10.31 5.76
N PHE A 61 -4.83 11.37 5.14
CA PHE A 61 -4.90 12.69 5.77
C PHE A 61 -5.68 12.67 7.08
N LYS A 62 -6.77 11.89 7.14
CA LYS A 62 -7.56 11.73 8.37
C LYS A 62 -6.80 10.92 9.43
N ALA A 63 -6.00 9.93 9.02
CA ALA A 63 -5.12 9.19 9.92
C ALA A 63 -4.03 10.10 10.52
N LEU A 64 -3.37 10.90 9.67
CA LEU A 64 -2.34 11.87 10.04
C LEU A 64 -2.87 12.97 10.96
N SER A 65 -4.10 13.43 10.76
CA SER A 65 -4.74 14.39 11.66
C SER A 65 -5.07 13.81 13.04
N SER A 66 -5.11 12.48 13.18
CA SER A 66 -5.54 11.80 14.41
C SER A 66 -4.40 11.22 15.24
N ALA A 67 -3.18 11.16 14.71
CA ALA A 67 -2.02 10.56 15.37
C ALA A 67 -0.69 11.10 14.80
N ASN A 68 0.41 10.90 15.53
CA ASN A 68 1.73 11.40 15.15
C ASN A 68 2.21 10.79 13.81
N PHE A 69 2.87 11.62 13.00
CA PHE A 69 3.46 11.23 11.72
C PHE A 69 4.39 10.01 11.85
N THR A 70 5.26 10.00 12.86
CA THR A 70 6.21 8.91 13.15
C THR A 70 5.53 7.58 13.50
N PHE A 71 4.23 7.59 13.81
CA PHE A 71 3.43 6.38 14.00
C PHE A 71 2.63 6.02 12.75
N VAL A 72 1.91 6.98 12.18
CA VAL A 72 0.98 6.76 11.05
C VAL A 72 1.72 6.28 9.80
N ILE A 73 2.90 6.86 9.50
CA ILE A 73 3.65 6.53 8.29
C ILE A 73 4.21 5.10 8.33
N PRO A 74 4.96 4.67 9.38
CA PRO A 74 5.43 3.29 9.45
C PRO A 74 4.29 2.27 9.46
N VAL A 75 3.23 2.54 10.24
CA VAL A 75 2.08 1.63 10.35
C VAL A 75 1.35 1.47 9.02
N SER A 76 1.06 2.59 8.33
CA SER A 76 0.43 2.54 7.01
C SER A 76 1.31 1.83 5.98
N ALA A 77 2.61 2.08 5.97
CA ALA A 77 3.56 1.37 5.10
C ALA A 77 3.53 -0.14 5.36
N GLY A 78 3.53 -0.57 6.62
CA GLY A 78 3.47 -1.99 6.98
C GLY A 78 2.20 -2.68 6.55
N ILE A 79 1.04 -2.08 6.83
CA ILE A 79 -0.25 -2.66 6.43
C ILE A 79 -0.36 -2.72 4.90
N ASN A 80 0.08 -1.66 4.20
CA ASN A 80 0.09 -1.61 2.74
C ASN A 80 1.00 -2.69 2.14
N PHE A 81 2.17 -2.89 2.73
CA PHE A 81 3.09 -3.92 2.32
C PHE A 81 2.53 -5.34 2.52
N ILE A 82 1.98 -5.64 3.70
CA ILE A 82 1.32 -6.93 4.00
C ILE A 82 0.18 -7.19 3.00
N LEU A 83 -0.69 -6.19 2.78
CA LEU A 83 -1.79 -6.30 1.82
C LEU A 83 -1.29 -6.51 0.39
N THR A 84 -0.21 -5.82 0.00
CA THR A 84 0.40 -5.99 -1.33
C THR A 84 0.91 -7.41 -1.53
N ILE A 85 1.51 -8.02 -0.51
CA ILE A 85 1.97 -9.41 -0.57
C ILE A 85 0.78 -10.36 -0.69
N ILE A 86 -0.27 -10.17 0.12
CA ILE A 86 -1.49 -10.98 0.07
C ILE A 86 -2.13 -10.89 -1.31
N ALA A 87 -2.27 -9.67 -1.85
CA ALA A 87 -2.79 -9.44 -3.19
C ALA A 87 -1.88 -10.06 -4.27
N GLY A 88 -0.56 -9.92 -4.16
CA GLY A 88 0.42 -10.54 -5.06
C GLY A 88 0.31 -12.06 -5.10
N TYR A 89 0.26 -12.69 -3.93
CA TYR A 89 0.17 -14.14 -3.80
C TYR A 89 -1.19 -14.68 -4.27
N TYR A 90 -2.31 -14.05 -3.87
CA TYR A 90 -3.64 -14.57 -4.16
C TYR A 90 -4.14 -14.21 -5.56
N ILE A 91 -3.91 -12.97 -6.02
CA ILE A 91 -4.44 -12.47 -7.30
C ILE A 91 -3.48 -12.79 -8.45
N PHE A 92 -2.18 -12.63 -8.24
CA PHE A 92 -1.17 -12.80 -9.29
C PHE A 92 -0.49 -14.16 -9.26
N LYS A 93 -0.66 -14.94 -8.18
CA LYS A 93 0.04 -16.22 -7.97
C LYS A 93 1.55 -16.09 -8.14
N ASP A 94 2.09 -14.95 -7.72
CA ASP A 94 3.54 -14.72 -7.74
C ASP A 94 4.19 -15.76 -6.80
N GLN A 95 5.16 -16.52 -7.32
CA GLN A 95 5.87 -17.53 -6.53
C GLN A 95 6.77 -16.80 -5.52
N LEU A 96 6.37 -16.84 -4.25
CA LEU A 96 7.16 -16.27 -3.16
C LEU A 96 8.30 -17.23 -2.81
N SER A 97 9.53 -16.76 -3.00
CA SER A 97 10.73 -17.47 -2.57
C SER A 97 10.88 -17.40 -1.04
N LEU A 98 11.60 -18.37 -0.46
CA LEU A 98 11.97 -18.38 0.95
C LEU A 98 12.75 -17.11 1.34
N ALA A 99 13.52 -16.52 0.41
CA ALA A 99 14.18 -15.23 0.59
C ALA A 99 13.18 -14.06 0.72
N SER A 100 12.07 -14.09 -0.02
CA SER A 100 11.02 -13.07 0.08
C SER A 100 10.38 -13.10 1.47
N PHE A 101 10.18 -14.29 2.04
CA PHE A 101 9.62 -14.46 3.38
C PHE A 101 10.52 -13.87 4.48
N ILE A 102 11.84 -14.09 4.38
CA ILE A 102 12.82 -13.48 5.29
C ILE A 102 12.80 -11.96 5.16
N GLY A 103 12.79 -11.44 3.93
CA GLY A 103 12.69 -9.99 3.68
C GLY A 103 11.42 -9.38 4.28
N PHE A 104 10.27 -10.05 4.14
CA PHE A 104 9.01 -9.61 4.74
C PHE A 104 9.08 -9.54 6.26
N THR A 105 9.66 -10.56 6.90
CA THR A 105 9.83 -10.62 8.35
C THR A 105 10.70 -9.46 8.86
N LEU A 106 11.76 -9.12 8.12
CA LEU A 106 12.66 -8.01 8.45
C LEU A 106 11.97 -6.64 8.32
N ILE A 107 11.19 -6.44 7.25
CA ILE A 107 10.42 -5.21 7.02
C ILE A 107 9.38 -5.03 8.13
N ILE A 108 8.61 -6.08 8.44
CA ILE A 108 7.61 -6.05 9.52
C ILE A 108 8.29 -5.73 10.86
N SER A 109 9.41 -6.37 11.17
CA SER A 109 10.18 -6.10 12.39
C SER A 109 10.64 -4.63 12.47
N GLY A 110 11.17 -4.08 11.37
CA GLY A 110 11.58 -2.68 11.30
C GLY A 110 10.43 -1.70 11.52
N ILE A 111 9.27 -1.98 10.94
CA ILE A 111 8.05 -1.18 11.11
C ILE A 111 7.55 -1.23 12.55
N LEU A 112 7.54 -2.42 13.17
CA LEU A 112 7.15 -2.58 14.57
C LEU A 112 8.07 -1.79 15.50
N LEU A 113 9.39 -1.86 15.26
CA LEU A 113 10.37 -1.11 16.05
C LEU A 113 10.16 0.40 15.93
N LEU A 114 9.92 0.91 14.73
CA LEU A 114 9.59 2.33 14.51
C LEU A 114 8.27 2.73 15.18
N SER A 115 7.27 1.85 15.15
CA SER A 115 5.96 2.09 15.75
C SER A 115 6.01 2.12 17.30
N ILE A 116 6.84 1.27 17.90
CA ILE A 116 7.07 1.23 19.36
C ILE A 116 7.90 2.43 19.82
N ASN A 117 8.94 2.82 19.08
CA ASN A 117 9.74 3.98 19.45
C ASN A 117 8.94 5.29 19.34
N SER A 118 8.16 5.45 18.27
CA SER A 118 7.30 6.63 18.08
C SER A 118 6.19 6.79 19.13
N THR A 119 5.83 5.72 19.85
CA THR A 119 4.92 5.81 21.00
C THR A 119 5.61 6.27 22.28
N GLN A 120 6.93 6.07 22.43
CA GLN A 120 7.68 6.50 23.63
C GLN A 120 7.97 8.01 23.67
N HIS A 121 8.22 8.64 22.53
CA HIS A 121 8.50 10.08 22.47
C HIS A 121 7.25 10.97 22.52
N ALA A 122 6.04 10.41 22.54
CA ALA A 122 4.79 11.15 22.68
C ALA A 122 4.34 11.33 24.16
N THR A 123 5.10 10.76 25.10
CA THR A 123 4.84 10.78 26.55
C THR A 123 5.86 11.61 27.36
N GLN A 124 6.74 12.36 26.69
CA GLN A 124 7.55 13.43 27.28
C GLN A 124 7.08 14.78 26.74
#